data_AF-A0A8B7N5Q4-F1
#
_entry.id   AF-A0A8B7N5Q4-F1
#
_cell.length_a   1.000
_cell.length_b   1.000
_cell.length_c   1.000
_cell.angle_alpha   90.00
_cell.angle_beta   90.00
_cell.angle_gamma   90.00
#
_symmetry.space_group_name_H-M   'P 1'
#
loop_
_entity.id
_entity.type
_entity.pdbx_description
1 polymer ?
#
loop_
_entity_poly.entity_id
_entity_poly.type
_entity_poly.pdbx_seq_one_letter_code
_entity_poly.pdbx_strand_id
1 'polypeptide(L)'
;MTVPKAGTTWTQEVVWTMRKNPNLDNPTSSLPLHVRSPYLEGDILAEGLSVEEKGGFAEVTKQQGKDPNKGVFLNIARVAERPRIFKTHLSFSFISDTALSKAKIVYTIRDPRDLCLSYHHHMRLFKNEGYTGSLDQYVDAFLEDSATRQEPVDFMDEVYP
;
A
#
# COMPACT_ATOMS: atom_id res chain seq x y z
N MET A 1 -6.42 -5.36 -1.39
CA MET A 1 -5.17 -5.88 -1.97
C MET A 1 -5.17 -5.53 -3.44
N THR A 2 -4.08 -5.02 -4.00
CA THR A 2 -4.06 -4.56 -5.40
C THR A 2 -2.61 -4.50 -5.86
N VAL A 3 -2.32 -4.53 -7.15
CA VAL A 3 -1.08 -3.90 -7.64
C VAL A 3 -1.10 -2.40 -7.31
N PRO A 4 0.05 -1.73 -7.11
CA PRO A 4 0.02 -0.31 -6.82
C PRO A 4 -0.63 0.46 -7.98
N LYS A 5 -1.29 1.57 -7.65
CA LYS A 5 -1.97 2.47 -8.61
C LYS A 5 -3.28 1.95 -9.24
N ALA A 6 -3.75 0.76 -8.85
CA ALA A 6 -5.05 0.22 -9.27
C ALA A 6 -6.25 0.64 -8.37
N GLY A 7 -6.22 1.84 -7.77
CA GLY A 7 -7.37 2.36 -7.00
C GLY A 7 -7.39 2.06 -5.49
N THR A 8 -6.31 1.50 -4.95
CA THR A 8 -6.16 1.15 -3.51
C THR A 8 -6.61 2.22 -2.52
N THR A 9 -6.26 3.48 -2.72
CA THR A 9 -6.62 4.57 -1.78
C THR A 9 -8.13 4.72 -1.67
N TRP A 10 -8.83 4.70 -2.82
CA TRP A 10 -10.27 4.83 -2.84
C TRP A 10 -10.96 3.61 -2.22
N THR A 11 -10.47 2.41 -2.53
CA THR A 11 -10.98 1.17 -1.91
C THR A 11 -10.82 1.16 -0.40
N GLN A 12 -9.68 1.62 0.12
CA GLN A 12 -9.47 1.73 1.57
C GLN A 12 -10.50 2.67 2.21
N GLU A 13 -10.74 3.84 1.61
CA GLU A 13 -11.73 4.79 2.14
C GLU A 13 -13.15 4.24 2.12
N VAL A 14 -13.56 3.61 1.02
CA VAL A 14 -14.90 3.00 0.89
C VAL A 14 -15.08 1.91 1.94
N VAL A 15 -14.15 0.96 2.03
CA VAL A 15 -14.24 -0.17 2.97
C VAL A 15 -14.18 0.32 4.42
N TRP A 16 -13.29 1.27 4.73
CA TRP A 16 -13.19 1.83 6.07
C TRP A 16 -14.46 2.58 6.48
N THR A 17 -14.99 3.41 5.59
CA THR A 17 -16.22 4.19 5.85
C THR A 17 -17.41 3.26 6.07
N MET A 18 -17.61 2.28 5.19
CA MET A 18 -18.68 1.29 5.33
C MET A 18 -18.61 0.51 6.65
N ARG A 19 -17.39 0.19 7.12
CA ARG A 19 -17.20 -0.69 8.28
C ARG A 19 -17.12 0.05 9.61
N LYS A 20 -16.55 1.24 9.63
CA LYS A 20 -16.18 1.98 10.84
C LYS A 20 -16.88 3.34 10.96
N ASN A 21 -17.43 3.87 9.87
CA ASN A 21 -18.03 5.19 9.85
C ASN A 21 -19.36 5.25 9.04
N PRO A 22 -20.33 4.37 9.33
CA PRO A 22 -21.56 4.28 8.54
C PRO A 22 -22.42 5.56 8.59
N ASN A 23 -22.35 6.32 9.68
CA ASN A 23 -23.10 7.56 9.87
C ASN A 23 -22.27 8.83 9.59
N LEU A 24 -21.04 8.67 9.11
CA LEU A 24 -20.12 9.77 8.79
C LEU A 24 -19.73 10.66 10.00
N ASP A 25 -19.85 10.16 11.22
CA ASP A 25 -19.62 10.86 12.48
C ASP A 25 -18.44 10.31 13.31
N ASN A 26 -17.73 9.30 12.83
CA ASN A 26 -16.62 8.70 13.55
C ASN A 26 -15.48 9.73 13.73
N PRO A 27 -15.06 10.03 14.98
CA PRO A 27 -14.06 11.05 15.26
C PRO A 27 -12.67 10.71 14.73
N THR A 28 -12.42 9.44 14.42
CA THR A 28 -11.16 8.97 13.85
C THR A 28 -11.11 9.05 12.32
N SER A 29 -12.19 9.48 11.66
CA SER A 29 -12.26 9.58 10.19
C SER A 29 -11.23 10.52 9.58
N SER A 30 -10.80 11.55 10.33
CA SER A 30 -9.74 12.49 9.94
C SER A 30 -8.32 11.96 10.15
N LEU A 31 -8.14 10.80 10.80
CA LEU A 31 -6.82 10.23 10.99
C LEU A 31 -6.20 9.85 9.63
N PRO A 32 -4.85 9.91 9.51
CA PRO A 32 -4.15 9.48 8.31
C PRO A 32 -4.53 8.05 7.89
N LEU A 33 -4.63 7.83 6.58
CA LEU A 33 -5.08 6.55 6.03
C LEU A 33 -4.22 5.37 6.47
N HIS A 34 -2.91 5.55 6.63
CA HIS A 34 -2.00 4.49 7.09
C HIS A 34 -2.23 4.08 8.56
N VAL A 35 -2.93 4.90 9.35
CA VAL A 35 -3.37 4.53 10.70
C VAL A 35 -4.69 3.76 10.64
N ARG A 36 -5.61 4.21 9.78
CA ARG A 36 -6.95 3.61 9.59
C ARG A 36 -6.92 2.27 8.85
N SER A 37 -6.02 2.13 7.88
CA SER A 37 -5.77 0.94 7.07
C SER A 37 -4.26 0.74 6.90
N PRO A 38 -3.60 0.10 7.88
CA PRO A 38 -2.14 -0.03 7.88
C PRO A 38 -1.61 -0.82 6.67
N TYR A 39 -0.46 -0.38 6.17
CA TYR A 39 0.20 -0.93 5.00
C TYR A 39 1.19 -2.04 5.41
N LEU A 40 0.89 -3.30 5.09
CA LEU A 40 1.57 -4.45 5.68
C LEU A 40 3.08 -4.51 5.37
N GLU A 41 3.45 -4.21 4.14
CA GLU A 41 4.84 -4.23 3.66
C GLU A 41 5.52 -2.84 3.71
N GLY A 42 4.89 -1.85 4.34
CA GLY A 42 5.44 -0.49 4.42
C GLY A 42 6.82 -0.44 5.06
N ASP A 43 7.10 -1.33 6.02
CA ASP A 43 8.39 -1.42 6.68
C ASP A 43 9.51 -1.99 5.77
N ILE A 44 9.15 -2.84 4.81
CA ILE A 44 10.11 -3.37 3.81
C ILE A 44 10.56 -2.24 2.90
N LEU A 45 9.61 -1.41 2.44
CA LEU A 45 9.93 -0.25 1.59
C LEU A 45 10.66 0.87 2.35
N ALA A 46 10.55 0.89 3.68
CA ALA A 46 11.24 1.84 4.54
C ALA A 46 12.57 1.29 5.09
N GLU A 47 12.95 0.06 4.71
CA GLU A 47 14.22 -0.54 5.12
C GLU A 47 15.39 0.22 4.48
N GLY A 48 16.41 0.55 5.29
CA GLY A 48 17.57 1.33 4.85
C GLY A 48 17.36 2.84 4.79
N LEU A 49 16.13 3.35 4.88
CA LEU A 49 15.88 4.80 5.01
C LEU A 49 16.29 5.29 6.41
N SER A 50 16.96 6.44 6.44
CA SER A 50 17.20 7.19 7.68
C SER A 50 15.88 7.64 8.31
N VAL A 51 15.94 8.02 9.59
CA VAL A 51 14.76 8.52 10.31
C VAL A 51 14.23 9.81 9.67
N GLU A 52 15.12 10.62 9.11
CA GLU A 52 14.80 11.83 8.35
C GLU A 52 14.09 11.50 7.03
N GLU A 53 14.57 10.50 6.29
CA GLU A 53 13.96 10.04 5.02
C GLU A 53 12.61 9.35 5.22
N LYS A 54 12.40 8.72 6.38
CA LYS A 54 11.10 8.16 6.80
C LYS A 54 10.06 9.27 7.07
N GLY A 55 10.48 10.53 7.23
CA GLY A 55 9.62 11.70 7.34
C GLY A 55 8.53 11.56 8.41
N GLY A 56 7.30 11.95 8.06
CA GLY A 56 6.16 11.95 8.99
C GLY A 56 5.82 10.57 9.59
N PHE A 57 6.21 9.46 8.96
CA PHE A 57 6.02 8.12 9.53
C PHE A 57 6.93 7.89 10.75
N ALA A 58 8.14 8.44 10.71
CA ALA A 58 9.08 8.35 11.83
C ALA A 58 8.60 9.20 13.01
N GLU A 59 8.03 10.38 12.75
CA GLU A 59 7.47 11.26 13.79
C GLU A 59 6.28 10.63 14.50
N VAL A 60 5.31 10.08 13.77
CA VAL A 60 4.16 9.37 14.34
C VAL A 60 4.60 8.19 15.21
N THR A 61 5.66 7.48 14.81
CA THR A 61 6.19 6.34 15.58
C THR A 61 6.85 6.77 16.87
N LYS A 62 7.63 7.87 16.84
CA LYS A 62 8.23 8.47 18.03
C LYS A 62 7.15 8.94 19.02
N GLN A 63 6.06 9.56 18.54
CA GLN A 63 4.94 9.99 19.36
C GLN A 63 4.21 8.82 20.04
N GLN A 64 4.27 7.62 19.47
CA GLN A 64 3.75 6.39 20.06
C GLN A 64 4.73 5.71 21.03
N GLY A 65 5.89 6.33 21.31
CA GLY A 65 6.94 5.77 22.18
C GLY A 65 7.65 4.56 21.59
N LYS A 66 7.58 4.38 20.27
CA LYS A 66 8.17 3.23 19.56
C LYS A 66 9.40 3.66 18.76
N ASP A 67 10.29 2.71 18.53
CA ASP A 67 11.48 2.91 17.73
C ASP A 67 11.12 2.89 16.22
N PRO A 68 11.30 3.99 15.48
CA PRO A 68 11.02 4.05 14.04
C PRO A 68 11.93 3.17 13.18
N ASN A 69 12.97 2.56 13.78
CA ASN A 69 13.81 1.57 13.13
C ASN A 69 13.36 0.13 13.39
N LYS A 70 12.35 -0.10 14.23
CA LYS A 70 11.82 -1.44 14.57
C LYS A 70 10.41 -1.68 14.03
N GLY A 71 10.19 -1.26 12.78
CA GLY A 71 8.95 -1.48 12.04
C GLY A 71 7.82 -0.53 12.48
N VAL A 72 7.66 0.58 11.76
CA VAL A 72 6.59 1.57 11.97
C VAL A 72 5.22 0.96 11.65
N PHE A 73 5.07 0.41 10.45
CA PHE A 73 3.77 0.02 9.92
C PHE A 73 3.24 -1.25 10.59
N LEU A 74 4.10 -2.22 10.88
CA LEU A 74 3.76 -3.42 11.65
C LEU A 74 3.29 -3.07 13.07
N ASN A 75 3.91 -2.07 13.68
CA ASN A 75 3.51 -1.61 15.01
C ASN A 75 2.13 -0.96 15.01
N ILE A 76 1.81 -0.18 13.97
CA ILE A 76 0.46 0.39 13.76
C ILE A 76 -0.55 -0.75 13.51
N ALA A 77 -0.21 -1.71 12.65
CA ALA A 77 -1.07 -2.87 12.34
C ALA A 77 -1.41 -3.72 13.59
N ARG A 78 -0.47 -3.84 14.54
CA ARG A 78 -0.68 -4.58 15.80
C ARG A 78 -1.66 -3.89 16.74
N VAL A 79 -1.65 -2.56 16.81
CA VAL A 79 -2.51 -1.78 17.72
C VAL A 79 -3.81 -1.31 17.07
N ALA A 80 -3.98 -1.51 15.76
CA ALA A 80 -5.18 -1.13 15.03
C ALA A 80 -6.45 -1.75 15.63
N GLU A 81 -7.48 -0.91 15.79
CA GLU A 81 -8.75 -1.29 16.41
C GLU A 81 -9.50 -2.35 15.58
N ARG A 82 -10.01 -3.40 16.25
CA ARG A 82 -10.82 -4.42 15.58
C ARG A 82 -12.20 -3.90 15.19
N PRO A 83 -12.82 -4.39 14.11
CA PRO A 83 -12.23 -5.26 13.07
C PRO A 83 -11.19 -4.49 12.25
N ARG A 84 -10.03 -5.12 12.03
CA ARG A 84 -8.87 -4.49 11.37
C ARG A 84 -9.05 -4.49 9.86
N ILE A 85 -8.62 -3.42 9.23
CA ILE A 85 -8.58 -3.24 7.78
C ILE A 85 -7.12 -3.02 7.42
N PHE A 86 -6.61 -3.76 6.44
CA PHE A 86 -5.22 -3.67 6.01
C PHE A 86 -5.14 -3.37 4.52
N LYS A 87 -4.08 -2.64 4.16
CA LYS A 87 -3.65 -2.42 2.78
C LYS A 87 -2.43 -3.28 2.50
N THR A 88 -2.41 -3.91 1.33
CA THR A 88 -1.22 -4.58 0.81
C THR A 88 -1.25 -4.64 -0.71
N HIS A 89 -0.07 -4.64 -1.29
CA HIS A 89 0.26 -4.92 -2.68
C HIS A 89 0.89 -6.30 -2.85
N LEU A 90 1.31 -6.98 -1.77
CA LEU A 90 1.83 -8.36 -1.81
C LEU A 90 0.94 -9.32 -2.61
N SER A 91 1.57 -10.24 -3.36
CA SER A 91 0.87 -11.34 -4.06
C SER A 91 0.24 -12.28 -3.05
N PHE A 92 -0.82 -12.98 -3.48
CA PHE A 92 -1.48 -14.00 -2.67
C PHE A 92 -0.47 -15.01 -2.11
N SER A 93 0.57 -15.34 -2.88
CA SER A 93 1.66 -16.24 -2.50
C SER A 93 2.46 -15.76 -1.28
N PHE A 94 2.45 -14.46 -0.96
CA PHE A 94 3.10 -13.88 0.23
C PHE A 94 2.14 -13.68 1.41
N ILE A 95 0.88 -14.07 1.28
CA ILE A 95 -0.13 -13.99 2.34
C ILE A 95 -0.36 -15.38 2.93
N SER A 96 -0.28 -15.50 4.25
CA SER A 96 -0.49 -16.81 4.91
C SER A 96 -1.88 -17.40 4.64
N ASP A 97 -1.97 -18.73 4.50
CA ASP A 97 -3.25 -19.45 4.32
C ASP A 97 -4.30 -19.14 5.41
N THR A 98 -3.84 -18.91 6.64
CA THR A 98 -4.73 -18.51 7.75
C THR A 98 -5.36 -17.15 7.51
N ALA A 99 -4.64 -16.20 6.91
CA ALA A 99 -5.17 -14.91 6.56
C ALA A 99 -6.13 -15.03 5.36
N LEU A 100 -5.75 -15.78 4.32
CA LEU A 100 -6.60 -16.01 3.13
C LEU A 100 -7.93 -16.69 3.49
N SER A 101 -7.92 -17.65 4.42
CA SER A 101 -9.13 -18.38 4.85
C SER A 101 -10.05 -17.61 5.79
N LYS A 102 -9.53 -16.62 6.54
CA LYS A 102 -10.31 -15.91 7.58
C LYS A 102 -10.65 -14.47 7.23
N ALA A 103 -9.81 -13.81 6.43
CA ALA A 103 -10.02 -12.43 6.04
C ALA A 103 -10.96 -12.33 4.83
N LYS A 104 -11.66 -11.20 4.73
CA LYS A 104 -12.32 -10.80 3.49
C LYS A 104 -11.34 -9.97 2.68
N ILE A 105 -11.13 -10.34 1.43
CA ILE A 105 -10.20 -9.66 0.53
C ILE A 105 -11.01 -8.89 -0.51
N VAL A 106 -10.79 -7.58 -0.58
CA VAL A 106 -11.24 -6.75 -1.69
C VAL A 106 -10.03 -6.54 -2.59
N TYR A 107 -10.12 -7.07 -3.80
CA TYR A 107 -9.10 -6.92 -4.83
C TYR A 107 -9.57 -5.98 -5.92
N THR A 108 -8.71 -5.06 -6.38
CA THR A 108 -9.03 -4.17 -7.49
C THR A 108 -7.96 -4.24 -8.57
N ILE A 109 -8.44 -4.30 -9.81
CA ILE A 109 -7.65 -4.26 -11.03
C ILE A 109 -7.92 -2.96 -11.77
N ARG A 110 -6.98 -2.57 -12.61
CA ARG A 110 -7.09 -1.42 -13.51
C ARG A 110 -6.48 -1.80 -14.84
N ASP A 111 -6.94 -1.16 -15.90
CA ASP A 111 -6.32 -1.25 -17.22
C ASP A 111 -4.80 -1.02 -17.11
N PRO A 112 -3.96 -1.92 -17.64
CA PRO A 112 -2.51 -1.84 -17.46
C PRO A 112 -1.89 -0.60 -18.10
N ARG A 113 -2.50 -0.05 -19.17
CA ARG A 113 -2.02 1.17 -19.84
C ARG A 113 -2.16 2.38 -18.92
N ASP A 114 -3.33 2.48 -18.30
CA ASP A 114 -3.63 3.49 -17.28
C ASP A 114 -2.78 3.33 -16.02
N LEU A 115 -2.51 2.08 -15.64
CA LEU A 115 -1.67 1.75 -14.50
C LEU A 115 -0.24 2.24 -14.73
N CYS A 116 0.34 1.92 -15.89
CA CYS A 116 1.67 2.36 -16.31
C CYS A 116 1.81 3.89 -16.20
N LEU A 117 0.88 4.65 -16.79
CA LEU A 117 0.91 6.12 -16.71
C LEU A 117 0.79 6.63 -15.27
N SER A 118 -0.13 6.07 -14.48
CA SER A 118 -0.32 6.49 -13.09
C SER A 118 0.90 6.17 -12.22
N TYR A 119 1.59 5.07 -12.51
CA TYR A 119 2.78 4.64 -11.79
C TYR A 119 4.01 5.48 -12.18
N HIS A 120 4.18 5.80 -13.46
CA HIS A 120 5.20 6.77 -13.91
C HIS A 120 5.12 8.08 -13.12
N HIS A 121 3.93 8.67 -13.03
CA HIS A 121 3.73 9.90 -12.25
C HIS A 121 3.98 9.69 -10.75
N HIS A 122 3.63 8.53 -10.21
CA HIS A 122 3.89 8.20 -8.80
C HIS A 122 5.40 8.13 -8.49
N MET A 123 6.19 7.49 -9.35
CA MET A 123 7.65 7.40 -9.22
C MET A 123 8.32 8.77 -9.29
N ARG A 124 7.78 9.68 -10.12
CA ARG A 124 8.28 11.07 -10.20
C ARG A 124 7.90 11.92 -8.98
N LEU A 125 6.77 11.62 -8.33
CA LEU A 125 6.30 12.33 -7.13
C LEU A 125 7.01 11.85 -5.87
N PHE A 126 7.20 10.55 -5.73
CA PHE A 126 7.88 9.95 -4.58
C PHE A 126 9.38 9.97 -4.79
N LYS A 127 10.03 11.03 -4.29
CA LYS A 127 11.47 11.27 -4.45
C LYS A 127 12.35 10.08 -4.06
N ASN A 128 11.91 9.25 -3.11
CA ASN A 128 12.64 8.06 -2.67
C ASN A 128 12.71 6.96 -3.74
N GLU A 129 11.87 7.03 -4.77
CA GLU A 129 11.88 6.09 -5.89
C GLU A 129 12.89 6.49 -6.99
N GLY A 130 13.37 7.75 -6.97
CA GLY A 130 14.54 8.18 -7.74
C GLY A 130 14.40 8.15 -9.27
N TYR A 131 13.20 7.92 -9.83
CA TYR A 131 13.03 7.80 -11.27
C TYR A 131 13.14 9.15 -12.00
N THR A 132 14.10 9.24 -12.91
CA THR A 132 14.41 10.46 -13.71
C THR A 132 14.27 10.26 -15.22
N GLY A 133 13.89 9.06 -15.66
CA GLY A 133 13.73 8.72 -17.09
C GLY A 133 12.50 9.35 -17.74
N SER A 134 12.41 9.22 -19.06
CA SER A 134 11.27 9.66 -19.86
C SER A 134 10.05 8.74 -19.69
N LEU A 135 8.90 9.15 -20.23
CA LEU A 135 7.74 8.26 -20.26
C LEU A 135 8.00 7.03 -21.12
N ASP A 136 8.63 7.19 -22.30
CA ASP A 136 8.90 6.06 -23.20
C ASP A 136 9.80 5.01 -22.53
N GLN A 137 10.87 5.47 -21.85
CA GLN A 137 11.73 4.59 -21.06
C GLN A 137 10.98 3.89 -19.93
N TYR A 138 10.00 4.56 -19.34
CA TYR A 138 9.17 3.96 -18.30
C TYR A 138 8.22 2.91 -18.87
N VAL A 139 7.62 3.17 -20.03
CA VAL A 139 6.74 2.22 -20.72
C VAL A 139 7.52 0.97 -21.11
N ASP A 140 8.73 1.13 -21.68
CA ASP A 140 9.59 -0.01 -22.01
C ASP A 140 9.92 -0.83 -20.75
N ALA A 141 10.35 -0.17 -19.67
CA ALA A 141 10.62 -0.84 -18.40
C ALA A 141 9.37 -1.52 -17.79
N PHE A 142 8.18 -0.95 -18.00
CA PHE A 142 6.92 -1.51 -17.53
C PHE A 142 6.51 -2.75 -18.33
N LEU A 143 6.82 -2.80 -19.63
CA LEU A 143 6.56 -3.96 -20.49
C LEU A 143 7.59 -5.09 -20.27
N GLU A 144 8.79 -4.75 -19.79
CA GLU A 144 9.85 -5.70 -19.41
C GLU A 144 9.78 -6.12 -17.93
N ASP A 145 8.70 -5.76 -17.22
CA ASP A 145 8.48 -6.04 -15.79
C ASP A 145 9.61 -5.56 -14.86
N SER A 146 10.37 -4.56 -15.31
CA SER A 146 11.47 -3.96 -14.55
C SER A 146 11.08 -2.65 -13.85
N ALA A 147 9.89 -2.11 -14.15
CA ALA A 147 9.38 -0.86 -13.56
C ALA A 147 8.62 -1.04 -12.24
N THR A 148 8.14 -2.25 -11.95
CA THR A 148 7.39 -2.56 -10.72
C THR A 148 8.06 -3.73 -10.01
N ARG A 149 8.15 -3.69 -8.68
CA ARG A 149 8.68 -4.82 -7.88
C ARG A 149 7.75 -6.05 -7.86
N GLN A 150 6.66 -6.00 -8.62
CA GLN A 150 5.61 -7.00 -8.74
C GLN A 150 5.04 -6.99 -10.16
N GLU A 151 4.92 -8.19 -10.69
CA GLU A 151 4.41 -8.53 -12.02
C GLU A 151 2.92 -8.15 -12.14
N PRO A 152 2.53 -7.17 -12.97
CA PRO A 152 1.12 -6.85 -13.21
C PRO A 152 0.37 -7.98 -13.93
N VAL A 153 1.08 -8.79 -14.73
CA VAL A 153 0.53 -9.86 -15.56
C VAL A 153 0.29 -11.13 -14.74
N ASP A 154 1.27 -11.62 -13.99
CA ASP A 154 1.11 -12.80 -13.13
C ASP A 154 -0.04 -12.63 -12.12
N PHE A 155 -0.28 -11.40 -11.66
CA PHE A 155 -1.36 -11.09 -10.74
C PHE A 155 -2.77 -11.16 -11.36
N MET A 156 -2.91 -10.92 -12.67
CA MET A 156 -4.20 -11.12 -13.33
C MET A 156 -4.51 -12.60 -13.46
N ASP A 157 -3.51 -13.41 -13.80
CA ASP A 157 -3.64 -14.87 -13.91
C ASP A 157 -3.88 -15.53 -12.54
N GLU A 158 -3.32 -14.98 -11.44
CA GLU A 158 -3.65 -15.44 -10.07
C GLU A 158 -5.12 -15.20 -9.69
N VAL A 159 -5.74 -14.13 -10.21
CA VAL A 159 -7.10 -13.71 -9.82
C VAL A 159 -8.17 -14.20 -10.79
N TYR A 160 -7.81 -14.39 -12.05
CA TYR A 160 -8.63 -14.93 -13.13
C TYR A 160 -7.89 -16.08 -13.82
N PRO A 161 -7.82 -17.26 -13.18
CA PRO A 161 -7.26 -18.47 -13.78
C PRO A 161 -8.11 -19.02 -14.93
#